data_AF-S9P862-F1
#
_entry.id   AF-S9P862-F1
#
_cell.length_a   1.000
_cell.length_b   1.000
_cell.length_c   1.000
_cell.angle_alpha   90.00
_cell.angle_beta   90.00
_cell.angle_gamma   90.00
#
_symmetry.space_group_name_H-M   'P 1'
#
loop_
_entity.id
_entity.type
_entity.pdbx_description
1 polymer ?
#
loop_
_entity_poly.entity_id
_entity_poly.type
_entity_poly.pdbx_seq_one_letter_code
_entity_poly.pdbx_strand_id
1 'polypeptide(L)'
;MSEQPDEDPAHPLRIREASIDLSHAVLDETYLAAIRRLASTARDVTSVCSGSLILGAAGPLEGRRAACHWLMRESLTLFGAIPDPGRVVRDGNILTGGGVTAGIDFALTLAAELAGQAVAQTLQVGVEDAPEPPFNAGRPETAPAECVAFVRSMEPPEHRAWLQRAAERLHPGPSRLKRVKVRGPCPCPSGWC
;
A
#
# COMPACT_ATOMS: atom_id res chain seq x y z
N MET A 1 22.12 -24.00 -28.13
CA MET A 1 22.32 -22.60 -28.56
C MET A 1 20.96 -21.94 -28.52
N SER A 2 20.56 -21.44 -27.35
CA SER A 2 19.26 -20.79 -27.16
C SER A 2 19.43 -19.33 -27.57
N GLU A 3 18.85 -18.96 -28.71
CA GLU A 3 18.70 -17.57 -29.14
C GLU A 3 18.01 -16.77 -28.03
N GLN A 4 18.77 -15.83 -27.47
CA GLN A 4 18.22 -14.73 -26.68
C GLN A 4 17.44 -13.84 -27.66
N PRO A 5 16.20 -13.42 -27.35
CA PRO A 5 15.47 -12.53 -28.25
C PRO A 5 16.23 -11.21 -28.37
N ASP A 6 16.31 -10.74 -29.61
CA ASP A 6 16.96 -9.53 -30.09
C ASP A 6 16.65 -8.32 -29.18
N GLU A 7 17.70 -7.81 -28.51
CA GLU A 7 17.61 -6.64 -27.63
C GLU A 7 17.51 -5.38 -28.51
N ASP A 8 16.30 -4.83 -28.65
CA ASP A 8 16.10 -3.52 -29.28
C ASP A 8 16.93 -2.45 -28.53
N PRO A 9 17.94 -1.85 -29.18
CA PRO A 9 18.83 -0.89 -28.54
C PRO A 9 18.16 0.45 -28.18
N ALA A 10 16.88 0.66 -28.52
CA ALA A 10 16.17 1.92 -28.32
C ALA A 10 15.31 2.03 -27.03
N HIS A 11 15.22 1.01 -26.17
CA HIS A 11 14.31 1.10 -25.01
C HIS A 11 14.79 2.13 -23.94
N PRO A 12 14.09 3.26 -23.72
CA PRO A 12 14.65 4.45 -23.07
C PRO A 12 14.72 4.39 -21.53
N LEU A 13 14.28 3.31 -20.89
CA LEU A 13 14.24 3.18 -19.42
C LEU A 13 15.14 2.04 -18.94
N ARG A 14 16.46 2.28 -18.94
CA ARG A 14 17.43 1.44 -18.20
C ARG A 14 17.49 1.84 -16.72
N ILE A 15 16.36 1.87 -16.03
CA ILE A 15 16.35 1.90 -14.55
C ILE A 15 16.31 0.46 -14.08
N ARG A 16 17.47 -0.19 -14.05
CA ARG A 16 17.66 -1.43 -13.32
C ARG A 16 17.86 -1.03 -11.85
N GLU A 17 17.09 -1.63 -10.93
CA GLU A 17 17.29 -1.57 -9.46
C GLU A 17 16.62 -0.42 -8.66
N ALA A 18 15.36 -0.09 -8.94
CA ALA A 18 14.50 0.62 -7.96
C ALA A 18 13.36 -0.28 -7.46
N SER A 19 13.67 -1.52 -7.08
CA SER A 19 12.69 -2.39 -6.42
C SER A 19 12.63 -2.09 -4.92
N ILE A 20 11.42 -1.95 -4.37
CA ILE A 20 11.20 -1.82 -2.94
C ILE A 20 11.28 -3.22 -2.31
N ASP A 21 12.42 -3.58 -1.74
CA ASP A 21 12.56 -4.82 -0.96
C ASP A 21 12.09 -4.60 0.49
N LEU A 22 11.04 -5.31 0.88
CA LEU A 22 10.49 -5.30 2.24
C LEU A 22 10.84 -6.55 3.05
N SER A 23 11.52 -7.52 2.45
CA SER A 23 11.77 -8.85 3.02
C SER A 23 12.39 -8.76 4.42
N HIS A 24 13.40 -7.91 4.58
CA HIS A 24 14.08 -7.66 5.84
C HIS A 24 13.18 -7.10 6.94
N ALA A 25 12.12 -6.36 6.59
CA ALA A 25 11.20 -5.79 7.56
C ALA A 25 10.04 -6.75 7.89
N VAL A 26 9.43 -7.36 6.87
CA VAL A 26 8.22 -8.20 7.06
C VAL A 26 8.54 -9.63 7.50
N LEU A 27 9.80 -10.06 7.39
CA LEU A 27 10.24 -11.40 7.84
C LEU A 27 11.04 -11.38 9.15
N ASP A 28 11.42 -10.22 9.66
CA ASP A 28 12.13 -10.06 10.94
C ASP A 28 11.14 -9.95 12.11
N GLU A 29 10.95 -11.04 12.85
CA GLU A 29 10.04 -11.06 13.99
C GLU A 29 10.49 -10.14 15.13
N THR A 30 11.79 -9.90 15.31
CA THR A 30 12.27 -8.98 16.35
C THR A 30 11.81 -7.55 16.03
N TYR A 31 11.94 -7.17 14.77
CA TYR A 31 11.46 -5.88 14.28
C TYR A 31 9.92 -5.77 14.39
N LEU A 32 9.18 -6.77 13.89
CA LEU A 32 7.71 -6.77 13.94
C LEU A 32 7.18 -6.78 15.38
N ALA A 33 7.80 -7.52 16.30
CA ALA A 33 7.43 -7.52 17.71
C ALA A 33 7.65 -6.14 18.36
N ALA A 34 8.72 -5.42 17.97
CA ALA A 34 8.95 -4.06 18.43
C ALA A 34 7.87 -3.09 17.92
N ILE A 35 7.50 -3.18 16.63
CA ILE A 35 6.42 -2.38 16.05
C ILE A 35 5.09 -2.69 16.76
N ARG A 36 4.74 -3.96 16.95
CA ARG A 36 3.53 -4.41 17.65
C ARG A 36 3.45 -3.85 19.06
N ARG A 37 4.57 -3.88 19.81
CA ARG A 37 4.68 -3.34 21.16
C ARG A 37 4.51 -1.82 21.19
N LEU A 38 5.08 -1.09 20.24
CA LEU A 38 4.93 0.38 20.19
C LEU A 38 3.51 0.77 19.76
N ALA A 39 2.93 0.05 18.80
CA ALA A 39 1.59 0.29 18.31
C ALA A 39 0.50 0.09 19.38
N SER A 40 0.72 -0.78 20.37
CA SER A 40 -0.27 -1.04 21.44
C SER A 40 -0.41 0.11 22.45
N THR A 41 0.56 1.03 22.52
CA THR A 41 0.53 2.19 23.41
C THR A 41 0.56 3.54 22.69
N ALA A 42 0.76 3.54 21.38
CA ALA A 42 0.78 4.76 20.58
C ALA A 42 -0.60 5.40 20.49
N ARG A 43 -0.64 6.73 20.59
CA ARG A 43 -1.85 7.53 20.35
C ARG A 43 -2.33 7.38 18.91
N ASP A 44 -1.40 7.45 17.96
CA ASP A 44 -1.63 7.26 16.54
C ASP A 44 -0.57 6.30 15.98
N VAL A 45 -1.01 5.29 15.23
CA VAL A 45 -0.14 4.35 14.51
C VAL A 45 -0.17 4.74 13.05
N THR A 46 1.00 5.07 12.51
CA THR A 46 1.09 5.70 11.18
C THR A 46 2.10 5.03 10.27
N SER A 47 1.87 5.15 8.97
CA SER A 47 2.82 4.73 7.94
C SER A 47 2.54 5.45 6.61
N VAL A 48 3.49 5.38 5.69
CA VAL A 48 3.36 5.88 4.32
C VAL A 48 3.85 4.80 3.36
N CYS A 49 3.31 4.77 2.14
CA CYS A 49 3.76 3.90 1.05
C CYS A 49 3.60 2.42 1.44
N SER A 50 4.62 1.59 1.21
CA SER A 50 4.68 0.19 1.63
C SER A 50 4.75 -0.02 3.15
N GLY A 51 4.95 1.03 3.95
CA GLY A 51 5.04 0.91 5.40
C GLY A 51 3.77 0.33 6.03
N SER A 52 2.60 0.49 5.39
CA SER A 52 1.37 -0.13 5.87
C SER A 52 1.37 -1.66 5.75
N LEU A 53 2.19 -2.26 4.89
CA LEU A 53 2.38 -3.71 4.86
C LEU A 53 3.19 -4.21 6.07
N ILE A 54 4.14 -3.41 6.55
CA ILE A 54 4.89 -3.68 7.78
C ILE A 54 3.94 -3.59 8.99
N LEU A 55 3.09 -2.56 9.03
CA LEU A 55 2.03 -2.46 10.04
C LEU A 55 1.04 -3.64 9.94
N GLY A 56 0.68 -4.05 8.73
CA GLY A 56 -0.15 -5.24 8.50
C GLY A 56 0.50 -6.49 9.10
N ALA A 57 1.75 -6.77 8.75
CA ALA A 57 2.52 -7.89 9.26
C ALA A 57 2.71 -7.87 10.79
N ALA A 58 2.78 -6.68 11.40
CA ALA A 58 2.85 -6.53 12.85
C ALA A 58 1.50 -6.77 13.55
N GLY A 59 0.37 -6.71 12.83
CA GLY A 59 -0.99 -6.96 13.34
C GLY A 59 -1.97 -5.78 13.52
N PRO A 60 -1.58 -4.50 13.72
CA PRO A 60 -2.55 -3.44 14.05
C PRO A 60 -3.59 -3.08 12.97
N LEU A 61 -3.49 -3.63 11.75
CA LEU A 61 -4.39 -3.29 10.64
C LEU A 61 -5.57 -4.28 10.43
N GLU A 62 -5.68 -5.34 11.22
CA GLU A 62 -6.79 -6.31 11.10
C GLU A 62 -8.15 -5.59 11.18
N GLY A 63 -8.96 -5.69 10.13
CA GLY A 63 -10.28 -5.06 10.03
C GLY A 63 -10.27 -3.54 9.85
N ARG A 64 -9.11 -2.91 9.63
CA ARG A 64 -8.95 -1.45 9.52
C ARG A 64 -8.77 -1.00 8.08
N ARG A 65 -9.28 0.17 7.72
CA ARG A 65 -8.97 0.82 6.44
C ARG A 65 -7.54 1.37 6.45
N ALA A 66 -6.78 1.12 5.39
CA ALA A 66 -5.43 1.62 5.24
C ALA A 66 -5.08 1.94 3.79
N ALA A 67 -4.36 3.04 3.60
CA ALA A 67 -3.67 3.37 2.36
C ALA A 67 -2.33 2.62 2.25
N CYS A 68 -1.86 2.43 1.02
CA CYS A 68 -0.57 1.86 0.70
C CYS A 68 -0.12 2.39 -0.67
N HIS A 69 1.12 2.13 -1.06
CA HIS A 69 1.53 2.32 -2.44
C HIS A 69 0.62 1.51 -3.39
N TRP A 70 0.20 2.11 -4.51
CA TRP A 70 -0.80 1.54 -5.42
C TRP A 70 -0.42 0.14 -5.93
N LEU A 71 0.87 -0.09 -6.18
CA LEU A 71 1.40 -1.36 -6.68
C LEU A 71 1.13 -2.52 -5.70
N MET A 72 1.11 -2.23 -4.40
CA MET A 72 1.11 -3.25 -3.34
C MET A 72 -0.13 -3.18 -2.45
N ARG A 73 -1.07 -2.27 -2.76
CA ARG A 73 -2.24 -1.98 -1.92
C ARG A 73 -3.12 -3.21 -1.67
N GLU A 74 -3.36 -4.02 -2.70
CA GLU A 74 -4.17 -5.22 -2.54
C GLU A 74 -3.56 -6.25 -1.58
N SER A 75 -2.24 -6.22 -1.39
CA SER A 75 -1.55 -7.12 -0.45
C SER A 75 -1.88 -6.82 1.01
N LEU A 76 -2.47 -5.66 1.34
CA LEU A 76 -3.02 -5.37 2.66
C LEU A 76 -4.06 -6.41 3.10
N THR A 77 -4.80 -6.99 2.15
CA THR A 77 -5.81 -8.03 2.44
C THR A 77 -5.22 -9.30 3.07
N LEU A 78 -3.93 -9.56 2.86
CA LEU A 78 -3.24 -10.69 3.48
C LEU A 78 -3.17 -10.57 5.01
N PHE A 79 -3.27 -9.35 5.53
CA PHE A 79 -3.18 -9.03 6.96
C PHE A 79 -4.53 -8.55 7.53
N GLY A 80 -5.64 -8.91 6.87
CA GLY A 80 -7.00 -8.57 7.30
C GLY A 80 -7.38 -7.10 7.16
N ALA A 81 -6.51 -6.25 6.61
CA ALA A 81 -6.78 -4.85 6.38
C ALA A 81 -7.72 -4.64 5.17
N ILE A 82 -8.44 -3.52 5.17
CA ILE A 82 -9.32 -3.08 4.09
C ILE A 82 -8.55 -2.08 3.22
N PRO A 83 -8.13 -2.44 2.00
CA PRO A 83 -7.35 -1.54 1.17
C PRO A 83 -8.18 -0.32 0.74
N ASP A 84 -7.59 0.87 0.87
CA ASP A 84 -8.25 2.12 0.51
C ASP A 84 -7.39 2.91 -0.50
N PRO A 85 -7.96 3.42 -1.61
CA PRO A 85 -7.21 4.15 -2.63
C PRO A 85 -6.91 5.61 -2.28
N GLY A 86 -7.34 6.10 -1.12
CA GLY A 86 -7.06 7.46 -0.66
C GLY A 86 -5.56 7.78 -0.55
N ARG A 87 -5.20 9.06 -0.77
CA ARG A 87 -3.82 9.53 -0.53
C ARG A 87 -3.49 9.55 0.96
N VAL A 88 -4.46 9.93 1.79
CA VAL A 88 -4.37 9.89 3.26
C VAL A 88 -5.65 9.25 3.77
N VAL A 89 -5.52 8.23 4.60
CA VAL A 89 -6.65 7.45 5.12
C VAL A 89 -6.54 7.37 6.63
N ARG A 90 -7.56 7.90 7.31
CA ARG A 90 -7.74 7.79 8.76
C ARG A 90 -8.86 6.80 9.07
N ASP A 91 -8.54 5.88 9.97
CA ASP A 91 -9.47 4.96 10.60
C ASP A 91 -9.10 4.91 12.09
N GLY A 92 -9.92 5.50 12.96
CA GLY A 92 -9.62 5.60 14.39
C GLY A 92 -8.23 6.19 14.66
N ASN A 93 -7.38 5.41 15.34
CA ASN A 93 -5.97 5.74 15.63
C ASN A 93 -4.97 5.34 14.52
N ILE A 94 -5.43 4.80 13.39
CA ILE A 94 -4.60 4.45 12.24
C ILE A 94 -4.66 5.62 11.25
N LEU A 95 -3.50 6.18 10.91
CA LEU A 95 -3.38 7.19 9.86
C LEU A 95 -2.32 6.74 8.85
N THR A 96 -2.72 6.51 7.61
CA THR A 96 -1.83 5.96 6.58
C THR A 96 -1.81 6.82 5.33
N GLY A 97 -0.62 7.02 4.77
CA GLY A 97 -0.39 7.66 3.48
C GLY A 97 -0.23 6.63 2.36
N GLY A 98 -0.72 6.95 1.17
CA GLY A 98 -0.55 6.18 -0.05
C GLY A 98 0.90 6.21 -0.57
N GLY A 99 1.09 6.24 -1.89
CA GLY A 99 2.44 6.19 -2.47
C GLY A 99 3.29 7.44 -2.22
N VAL A 100 4.56 7.25 -1.84
CA VAL A 100 5.68 8.22 -1.78
C VAL A 100 5.28 9.67 -1.45
N THR A 101 4.85 10.45 -2.45
CA THR A 101 4.51 11.87 -2.30
C THR A 101 3.29 12.11 -1.42
N ALA A 102 2.43 11.11 -1.25
CA ALA A 102 1.33 11.15 -0.28
C ALA A 102 1.83 11.34 1.17
N GLY A 103 3.13 11.11 1.43
CA GLY A 103 3.76 11.41 2.71
C GLY A 103 3.72 12.90 3.07
N ILE A 104 3.74 13.80 2.08
CA ILE A 104 3.64 15.25 2.32
C ILE A 104 2.21 15.59 2.75
N ASP A 105 1.21 15.16 1.98
CA ASP A 105 -0.22 15.32 2.32
C ASP A 105 -0.54 14.72 3.70
N PHE A 106 0.02 13.54 3.99
CA PHE A 106 -0.08 12.87 5.28
C PHE A 106 0.53 13.70 6.42
N ALA A 107 1.75 14.23 6.24
CA ALA A 107 2.45 14.99 7.27
C ALA A 107 1.71 16.30 7.58
N LEU A 108 1.20 16.99 6.56
CA LEU A 108 0.39 18.20 6.73
C LEU A 108 -0.94 17.90 7.44
N THR A 109 -1.58 16.78 7.09
CA THR A 109 -2.81 16.31 7.77
C THR A 109 -2.53 16.04 9.25
N LEU A 110 -1.47 15.30 9.55
CA LEU A 110 -1.08 14.98 10.93
C LEU A 110 -0.68 16.24 11.71
N ALA A 111 0.06 17.17 11.10
CA ALA A 111 0.42 18.44 11.71
C ALA A 111 -0.82 19.26 12.08
N ALA A 112 -1.84 19.28 11.22
CA ALA A 112 -3.09 19.97 11.49
C ALA A 112 -3.85 19.34 12.68
N GLU A 113 -3.84 18.00 12.79
CA GLU A 113 -4.46 17.27 13.91
C GLU A 113 -3.72 17.46 15.23
N LEU A 114 -2.39 17.58 15.20
CA LEU A 114 -1.55 17.69 16.39
C LEU A 114 -1.38 19.13 16.90
N ALA A 115 -1.28 20.10 15.98
CA ALA A 115 -0.87 21.47 16.29
C ALA A 115 -1.80 22.54 15.68
N GLY A 116 -2.86 22.14 14.98
CA GLY A 116 -3.85 23.02 14.39
C GLY A 116 -3.51 23.47 12.96
N GLN A 117 -4.53 24.00 12.28
CA GLN A 117 -4.46 24.34 10.85
C GLN A 117 -3.39 25.38 10.53
N ALA A 118 -3.22 26.40 11.37
CA ALA A 118 -2.24 27.46 11.14
C ALA A 118 -0.79 26.93 11.11
N VAL A 119 -0.46 25.96 11.97
CA VAL A 119 0.86 25.32 11.97
C VAL A 119 1.06 24.51 10.69
N ALA A 120 0.07 23.71 10.30
CA ALA A 120 0.14 22.95 9.05
C ALA A 120 0.31 23.85 7.81
N GLN A 121 -0.45 24.95 7.73
CA GLN A 121 -0.32 25.94 6.64
C GLN A 121 1.04 26.63 6.66
N THR A 122 1.58 26.93 7.85
CA THR A 122 2.93 27.50 7.98
C THR A 122 3.99 26.53 7.47
N LEU A 123 3.88 25.25 7.82
CA LEU A 123 4.78 24.21 7.30
C LEU A 123 4.66 24.07 5.78
N GLN A 124 3.43 24.07 5.26
CA GLN A 124 3.16 23.98 3.82
C GLN A 124 3.84 25.12 3.05
N VAL A 125 3.70 26.37 3.51
CA VAL A 125 4.38 27.53 2.92
C VAL A 125 5.90 27.42 3.11
N GLY A 126 6.36 26.98 4.28
CA GLY A 126 7.78 26.90 4.62
C GLY A 126 8.57 25.90 3.78
N VAL A 127 7.93 24.81 3.33
CA VAL A 127 8.55 23.84 2.40
C VAL A 127 8.17 24.07 0.94
N GLU A 128 7.42 25.14 0.66
CA GLU A 128 6.92 25.48 -0.69
C GLU A 128 6.15 24.31 -1.35
N ASP A 129 5.30 23.64 -0.57
CA ASP A 129 4.46 22.56 -1.09
C ASP A 129 3.28 23.12 -1.89
N ALA A 130 3.58 23.44 -3.16
CA ALA A 130 2.66 23.92 -4.18
C ALA A 130 2.83 23.08 -5.47
N PRO A 131 2.34 21.82 -5.49
CA PRO A 131 2.65 20.90 -6.59
C PRO A 131 2.01 21.32 -7.91
N GLU A 132 2.85 21.47 -8.95
CA GLU A 132 2.44 21.70 -10.35
C GLU A 132 3.01 20.58 -11.24
N PRO A 133 2.41 19.37 -11.22
CA PRO A 133 2.96 18.22 -11.94
C PRO A 133 2.86 18.43 -13.45
N PRO A 134 3.95 18.23 -14.22
CA PRO A 134 3.95 18.43 -15.68
C PRO A 134 3.16 17.36 -16.45
N PHE A 135 2.76 16.27 -15.79
CA PHE A 135 2.05 15.15 -16.39
C PHE A 135 0.95 14.64 -15.46
N ASN A 136 -0.12 14.08 -16.03
CA ASN A 136 -1.21 13.44 -15.28
C ASN A 136 -0.96 11.93 -15.01
N ALA A 137 0.28 11.55 -14.70
CA ALA A 137 0.69 10.15 -14.53
C ALA A 137 0.91 9.73 -13.06
N GLY A 138 0.46 10.54 -12.09
CA GLY A 138 0.63 10.28 -10.67
C GLY A 138 -0.25 9.16 -10.10
N ARG A 139 -1.16 8.61 -10.90
CA ARG A 139 -2.07 7.52 -10.52
C ARG A 139 -2.19 6.50 -11.65
N PRO A 140 -2.31 5.20 -11.35
CA PRO A 140 -2.45 4.18 -12.39
C PRO A 140 -3.74 4.33 -13.19
N GLU A 141 -4.78 4.98 -12.64
CA GLU A 141 -6.04 5.24 -13.35
C GLU A 141 -5.94 6.37 -14.39
N THR A 142 -4.91 7.22 -14.30
CA THR A 142 -4.75 8.39 -15.20
C THR A 142 -3.49 8.34 -16.05
N ALA A 143 -2.52 7.48 -15.69
CA ALA A 143 -1.26 7.31 -16.42
C ALA A 143 -1.44 6.49 -17.72
N PRO A 144 -0.55 6.69 -18.72
CA PRO A 144 -0.48 5.81 -19.88
C PRO A 144 -0.26 4.34 -19.48
N ALA A 145 -0.93 3.42 -20.18
CA ALA A 145 -0.97 2.00 -19.82
C ALA A 145 0.43 1.36 -19.83
N GLU A 146 1.27 1.75 -20.78
CA GLU A 146 2.66 1.32 -20.92
C GLU A 146 3.52 1.74 -19.72
N CYS A 147 3.32 2.94 -19.18
CA CYS A 147 4.02 3.41 -17.98
C CYS A 147 3.60 2.58 -16.76
N VAL A 148 2.31 2.29 -16.61
CA VAL A 148 1.79 1.45 -15.52
C VAL A 148 2.33 0.03 -15.64
N ALA A 149 2.33 -0.55 -16.84
CA ALA A 149 2.86 -1.88 -17.10
C ALA A 149 4.37 -1.96 -16.78
N PHE A 150 5.13 -0.93 -17.16
CA PHE A 150 6.55 -0.85 -16.83
C PHE A 150 6.79 -0.84 -15.32
N VAL A 151 6.09 0.02 -14.56
CA VAL A 151 6.25 0.06 -13.09
C VAL A 151 5.83 -1.27 -12.44
N ARG A 152 4.79 -1.94 -12.95
CA ARG A 152 4.42 -3.29 -12.47
C ARG A 152 5.52 -4.31 -12.72
N SER A 153 6.24 -4.22 -13.84
CA SER A 153 7.35 -5.13 -14.14
C SER A 153 8.55 -4.97 -13.20
N MET A 154 8.64 -3.85 -12.47
CA MET A 154 9.68 -3.61 -11.47
C MET A 154 9.39 -4.25 -10.11
N GLU A 155 8.18 -4.78 -9.88
CA GLU A 155 7.85 -5.49 -8.65
C GLU A 155 8.69 -6.77 -8.53
N PRO A 156 9.40 -7.01 -7.41
CA PRO A 156 10.13 -8.26 -7.23
C PRO A 156 9.19 -9.46 -7.33
N PRO A 157 9.53 -10.50 -8.12
CA PRO A 157 8.68 -11.69 -8.25
C PRO A 157 8.49 -12.40 -6.89
N GLU A 158 9.45 -12.27 -5.98
CA GLU A 158 9.38 -12.83 -4.63
C GLU A 158 8.54 -12.02 -3.64
N HIS A 159 8.17 -10.79 -3.97
CA HIS A 159 7.50 -9.87 -3.05
C HIS A 159 6.26 -10.50 -2.41
N ARG A 160 5.41 -11.14 -3.23
CA ARG A 160 4.21 -11.82 -2.77
C ARG A 160 4.52 -12.98 -1.82
N ALA A 161 5.59 -13.72 -2.06
CA ALA A 161 5.97 -14.86 -1.23
C ALA A 161 6.43 -14.41 0.16
N TRP A 162 7.17 -13.30 0.26
CA TRP A 162 7.57 -12.74 1.55
C TRP A 162 6.35 -12.30 2.38
N LEU A 163 5.40 -11.60 1.76
CA LEU A 163 4.18 -11.16 2.44
C LEU A 163 3.28 -12.33 2.86
N GLN A 164 3.17 -13.38 2.05
CA GLN A 164 2.43 -14.59 2.42
C GLN A 164 3.04 -15.27 3.64
N ARG A 165 4.37 -15.44 3.67
CA ARG A 165 5.07 -16.00 4.84
C ARG A 165 4.84 -15.16 6.09
N ALA A 166 4.86 -13.83 5.97
CA ALA A 166 4.55 -12.93 7.08
C ALA A 166 3.11 -13.11 7.58
N ALA A 167 2.14 -13.19 6.67
CA ALA A 167 0.73 -13.38 7.00
C ALA A 167 0.44 -14.73 7.67
N GLU A 168 1.08 -15.81 7.21
CA GLU A 168 0.99 -17.14 7.83
C GLU A 168 1.49 -17.16 9.28
N ARG A 169 2.54 -16.37 9.59
CA ARG A 169 3.05 -16.22 10.96
C ARG A 169 2.11 -15.41 11.84
N LEU A 170 1.50 -14.35 11.28
CA LEU A 170 0.56 -13.49 12.01
C LEU A 170 -0.74 -14.23 12.37
N HIS A 171 -1.20 -15.12 11.48
CA HIS A 171 -2.42 -15.91 11.66
C HIS A 171 -2.11 -17.42 11.66
N PRO A 172 -1.49 -17.98 12.72
CA PRO A 172 -1.17 -19.40 12.79
C PRO A 172 -2.45 -20.22 12.97
N GLY A 173 -3.02 -20.68 11.85
CA GLY A 173 -4.23 -21.49 11.80
C GLY A 173 -4.61 -21.80 10.34
N PRO A 174 -5.47 -22.81 10.09
CA PRO A 174 -5.86 -23.15 8.73
C PRO A 174 -6.54 -21.92 8.10
N SER A 175 -5.95 -21.43 7.00
CA SER A 175 -6.35 -20.20 6.34
C SER A 175 -7.86 -20.17 6.13
N ARG A 176 -8.55 -19.25 6.82
CA ARG A 176 -9.92 -18.86 6.43
C ARG A 176 -9.84 -17.93 5.24
N LEU A 177 -9.29 -18.41 4.13
CA LEU A 177 -9.71 -17.94 2.83
C LEU A 177 -11.20 -18.30 2.72
N LYS A 178 -12.06 -17.40 3.20
CA LYS A 178 -13.49 -17.46 2.90
C LYS A 178 -13.56 -17.43 1.37
N ARG A 179 -13.81 -18.59 0.76
CA ARG A 179 -14.30 -18.66 -0.61
C ARG A 179 -15.41 -17.63 -0.70
N VAL A 180 -15.16 -16.54 -1.42
CA VAL A 180 -16.23 -15.66 -1.87
C VAL A 180 -17.11 -16.56 -2.70
N LYS A 181 -18.24 -17.00 -2.11
CA LYS A 181 -19.29 -17.67 -2.86
C LYS A 181 -19.79 -16.59 -3.81
N VAL A 182 -19.33 -16.63 -5.05
CA VAL A 182 -20.01 -15.95 -6.15
C VAL A 182 -21.44 -16.49 -6.08
N ARG A 183 -22.37 -15.65 -5.61
CA ARG A 183 -23.78 -15.99 -5.68
C ARG A 183 -24.07 -16.12 -7.16
N GLY A 184 -24.30 -17.35 -7.61
CA GLY A 184 -24.88 -17.59 -8.93
C GLY A 184 -26.18 -16.78 -9.08
N PRO A 185 -26.60 -16.50 -10.32
CA PRO A 185 -27.76 -15.68 -10.58
C PRO A 185 -28.98 -16.23 -9.82
N CYS A 186 -29.64 -15.33 -9.10
CA CYS A 186 -30.84 -15.63 -8.34
C CYS A 186 -31.90 -16.21 -9.30
N PRO A 187 -32.54 -17.36 -9.01
CA PRO A 187 -33.60 -17.86 -9.86
C PRO A 187 -34.80 -16.93 -9.72
N CYS A 188 -35.21 -16.32 -10.84
CA CYS A 188 -36.44 -15.55 -10.95
C CYS A 188 -37.62 -16.46 -10.55
N PRO A 189 -38.48 -16.06 -9.59
CA PRO A 189 -39.72 -16.77 -9.36
C PRO A 189 -40.64 -16.52 -10.55
N SER A 190 -40.87 -17.58 -11.33
CA SER A 190 -41.99 -17.68 -12.26
C SER A 190 -43.29 -17.33 -11.55
N GLY A 191 -44.03 -16.32 -12.05
CA GLY A 191 -45.44 -16.24 -11.66
C GLY A 191 -46.22 -14.95 -11.85
N TRP A 192 -45.65 -13.80 -12.25
CA TRP A 192 -46.44 -12.57 -12.43
C TRP A 192 -45.93 -11.74 -13.62
N CYS A 193 -46.74 -11.76 -14.70
CA CYS A 193 -46.74 -10.95 -15.94
C CYS A 193 -45.41 -10.81 -16.72
#